data_AF-A0A7C4M3N4-F1
#
_entry.id   AF-A0A7C4M3N4-F1
#
_cell.length_a   1.000
_cell.length_b   1.000
_cell.length_c   1.000
_cell.angle_alpha   90.00
_cell.angle_beta   90.00
_cell.angle_gamma   90.00
#
_symmetry.space_group_name_H-M   'P 1'
#
loop_
_entity.id
_entity.type
_entity.pdbx_description
1 polymer ?
#
loop_
_entity_poly.entity_id
_entity_poly.type
_entity_poly.pdbx_seq_one_letter_code
_entity_poly.pdbx_strand_id
1 'polypeptide(L)'
;MLSQLYTAVTGWKTTLKDLMRAGEKIWTLQRIFNVRMGVRRKDDTLPKRFLEEPLSEGAAKGQVVELEPMLNEFYAEGDWTTKAGQERKRF
;
A
#
# COMPACT_ATOMS: atom_id res chain seq x y z
N MET A 1 -4.28 -22.51 4.16
CA MET A 1 -5.38 -22.75 3.19
C MET A 1 -5.11 -22.12 1.82
N LEU A 2 -4.89 -20.80 1.69
CA LEU A 2 -4.74 -20.13 0.38
C LEU A 2 -3.66 -20.76 -0.53
N SER A 3 -2.42 -20.96 -0.05
CA SER A 3 -1.34 -21.54 -0.86
C SER A 3 -1.59 -22.99 -1.27
N GLN A 4 -2.33 -23.75 -0.47
CA GLN A 4 -2.73 -25.12 -0.79
C GLN A 4 -3.76 -25.13 -1.93
N LEU A 5 -4.75 -24.23 -1.91
CA LEU A 5 -5.72 -24.07 -2.99
C LEU A 5 -5.02 -23.66 -4.29
N TYR A 6 -4.11 -22.68 -4.22
CA TYR A 6 -3.32 -22.25 -5.38
C TYR A 6 -2.52 -23.42 -5.97
N THR A 7 -1.84 -24.20 -5.13
CA THR A 7 -1.08 -25.39 -5.54
C THR A 7 -2.00 -26.45 -6.16
N ALA A 8 -3.18 -26.70 -5.57
CA ALA A 8 -4.12 -27.71 -6.06
C ALA A 8 -4.68 -27.37 -7.45
N VAL A 9 -4.94 -26.08 -7.73
CA VAL A 9 -5.49 -25.64 -9.01
C VAL A 9 -4.42 -25.50 -10.09
N THR A 10 -3.25 -24.96 -9.74
CA THR A 10 -2.20 -24.62 -10.73
C THR A 10 -1.13 -25.71 -10.89
N GLY A 11 -1.03 -26.62 -9.92
CA GLY A 11 0.06 -27.59 -9.81
C GLY A 11 1.38 -27.00 -9.30
N TRP A 12 1.48 -25.68 -9.11
CA TRP A 12 2.71 -25.02 -8.67
C TRP A 12 2.82 -25.08 -7.16
N LYS A 13 3.85 -25.76 -6.64
CA LYS A 13 4.09 -25.83 -5.21
C LYS A 13 4.52 -24.47 -4.68
N THR A 14 3.69 -23.85 -3.84
CA THR A 14 4.01 -22.56 -3.21
C THR A 14 3.74 -22.58 -1.71
N THR A 15 4.46 -21.73 -0.98
CA THR A 15 4.11 -21.39 0.40
C THR A 15 3.26 -20.12 0.44
N LEU A 16 2.64 -19.84 1.60
CA LEU A 16 1.96 -18.56 1.83
C LEU A 16 2.93 -17.39 1.71
N LYS A 17 4.17 -17.55 2.19
CA LYS A 17 5.22 -16.53 2.11
C LYS A 17 5.56 -16.16 0.67
N ASP A 18 5.60 -17.15 -0.23
CA ASP A 18 5.85 -16.91 -1.66
C ASP A 18 4.74 -16.08 -2.29
N LEU A 19 3.47 -16.38 -1.96
CA LEU A 19 2.32 -15.63 -2.45
C LEU A 19 2.30 -14.19 -1.90
N MET A 20 2.59 -14.01 -0.61
CA MET A 20 2.71 -12.67 0.00
C MET A 20 3.80 -11.86 -0.69
N ARG A 21 4.96 -12.46 -0.95
CA ARG A 21 6.06 -11.80 -1.67
C ARG A 21 5.71 -11.47 -3.13
N ALA A 22 4.93 -12.32 -3.80
CA ALA A 22 4.42 -12.02 -5.13
C ALA A 22 3.46 -10.83 -5.10
N GLY A 23 2.56 -10.76 -4.11
CA GLY A 23 1.66 -9.63 -3.90
C GLY A 23 2.42 -8.32 -3.65
N GLU A 24 3.44 -8.34 -2.79
CA GLU A 24 4.31 -7.18 -2.53
C GLU A 24 4.98 -6.68 -3.82
N LYS A 25 5.50 -7.58 -4.66
CA LYS A 25 6.09 -7.22 -5.97
C LYS A 25 5.07 -6.60 -6.92
N ILE A 26 3.86 -7.15 -7.00
CA ILE A 26 2.81 -6.62 -7.88
C ILE A 26 2.45 -5.20 -7.45
N TRP A 27 2.19 -5.00 -6.15
CA TRP A 27 1.88 -3.68 -5.61
C TRP A 27 3.03 -2.68 -5.85
N THR A 28 4.26 -3.15 -5.70
CA THR A 28 5.46 -2.36 -5.97
C THR A 28 5.52 -1.86 -7.42
N LEU A 29 5.31 -2.76 -8.38
CA LEU A 29 5.33 -2.40 -9.79
C LEU A 29 4.23 -1.39 -10.13
N GLN A 30 3.04 -1.55 -9.57
CA GLN A 30 1.94 -0.59 -9.72
C GLN A 30 2.33 0.79 -9.17
N ARG A 31 2.93 0.85 -7.96
CA ARG A 31 3.35 2.11 -7.37
C ARG A 31 4.45 2.78 -8.19
N ILE A 32 5.44 2.02 -8.68
CA ILE A 32 6.52 2.53 -9.53
C ILE A 32 5.93 3.12 -10.82
N PHE A 33 4.99 2.43 -11.46
CA PHE A 33 4.30 2.94 -12.63
C PHE A 33 3.62 4.28 -12.35
N ASN A 34 2.81 4.37 -11.28
CA ASN A 34 2.13 5.61 -10.90
C ASN A 34 3.11 6.75 -10.62
N VAL A 35 4.24 6.45 -9.95
CA VAL A 35 5.30 7.44 -9.71
C VAL A 35 5.92 7.92 -11.02
N ARG A 36 6.15 7.03 -11.99
CA ARG A 36 6.59 7.41 -13.35
C ARG A 36 5.57 8.31 -14.05
N MET A 37 4.28 8.09 -13.81
CA MET A 37 3.19 8.91 -14.33
C MET A 37 2.94 10.21 -13.54
N GLY A 38 3.75 10.49 -12.53
CA GLY A 38 3.72 11.78 -11.81
C GLY A 38 3.06 11.74 -10.43
N VAL A 39 2.49 10.61 -10.00
CA VAL A 39 1.93 10.47 -8.64
C VAL A 39 3.03 10.60 -7.59
N ARG A 40 2.74 11.31 -6.51
CA ARG A 40 3.63 11.57 -5.37
C ARG A 40 2.86 11.37 -4.06
N ARG A 41 3.57 11.44 -2.94
CA ARG A 41 2.97 11.35 -1.59
C ARG A 41 1.80 12.32 -1.38
N LYS A 42 1.91 13.55 -1.90
CA LYS A 42 0.85 14.58 -1.78
C LYS A 42 -0.48 14.16 -2.42
N ASP A 43 -0.44 13.20 -3.35
CA ASP A 43 -1.62 12.73 -4.07
C ASP A 43 -2.28 11.53 -3.34
N ASP A 44 -1.60 10.94 -2.34
CA ASP A 44 -2.15 9.90 -1.47
C ASP A 44 -2.98 10.55 -0.35
N THR A 45 -4.14 11.09 -0.71
CA THR A 45 -5.01 11.83 0.21
C THR A 45 -6.46 11.33 0.19
N LEU A 46 -7.28 11.85 1.10
CA LEU A 46 -8.71 11.60 1.18
C LEU A 46 -9.50 12.90 0.89
N PRO A 47 -10.77 12.80 0.48
CA PRO A 47 -11.65 13.95 0.43
C PRO A 47 -11.73 14.68 1.78
N LYS A 48 -11.78 16.01 1.76
CA LYS A 48 -11.75 16.88 2.96
C LYS A 48 -12.71 16.46 4.06
N ARG A 49 -13.92 15.99 3.68
CA ARG A 49 -14.91 15.48 4.63
C ARG A 49 -14.35 14.46 5.62
N PHE A 50 -13.47 13.55 5.16
CA PHE A 50 -12.88 12.54 6.04
C PHE A 50 -11.77 13.08 6.95
N LEU A 51 -11.17 14.21 6.58
CA LEU A 51 -10.03 14.82 7.27
C LEU A 51 -10.46 15.94 8.22
N GLU A 52 -11.59 16.60 7.93
CA GLU A 52 -11.99 17.85 8.57
C GLU A 52 -13.37 17.78 9.24
N GLU A 53 -14.28 16.90 8.77
CA GLU A 53 -15.65 16.82 9.29
C GLU A 53 -15.81 15.61 10.23
N PRO A 54 -15.93 15.82 11.55
CA PRO A 54 -16.09 14.72 12.48
C PRO A 54 -17.41 13.98 12.25
N LEU A 55 -17.41 12.66 12.45
CA LEU A 55 -18.64 11.87 12.42
C LEU A 55 -19.65 12.40 13.43
N SER A 56 -20.89 12.59 13.01
CA SER A 56 -21.97 13.16 13.83
C SER A 56 -22.52 12.17 14.86
N GLU A 57 -22.39 10.87 14.60
CA GLU A 57 -23.01 9.81 15.39
C GLU A 57 -22.24 8.47 15.31
N GLY A 58 -22.71 7.48 16.07
CA GLY A 58 -22.11 6.15 16.15
C GLY A 58 -20.88 6.07 17.06
N ALA A 59 -20.21 4.92 17.04
CA ALA A 59 -19.09 4.61 17.92
C ALA A 59 -17.85 5.50 17.69
N ALA A 60 -17.67 6.01 16.48
CA ALA A 60 -16.58 6.91 16.10
C ALA A 60 -17.02 8.38 16.06
N LYS A 61 -18.13 8.74 16.73
CA LYS A 61 -18.61 10.12 16.82
C LYS A 61 -17.50 11.06 17.29
N GLY A 62 -17.35 12.19 16.59
CA GLY A 62 -16.35 13.20 16.90
C GLY A 62 -14.95 12.90 16.35
N GLN A 63 -14.75 11.78 15.65
CA GLN A 63 -13.46 11.44 15.05
C GLN A 63 -13.38 11.81 13.56
N VAL A 64 -12.17 12.14 13.13
CA VAL A 64 -11.74 12.29 11.73
C VAL A 64 -10.58 11.32 11.47
N VAL A 65 -10.22 11.11 10.20
CA VAL A 65 -9.08 10.26 9.85
C VAL A 65 -7.77 11.00 10.10
N GLU A 66 -6.93 10.44 10.98
CA GLU A 66 -5.57 10.92 11.23
C GLU A 66 -4.61 10.45 10.12
N LEU A 67 -4.77 11.03 8.92
CA LEU A 67 -4.13 10.49 7.71
C LEU A 67 -2.59 10.62 7.72
N GLU A 68 -2.04 11.75 8.17
CA GLU A 68 -0.59 11.96 8.15
C GLU A 68 0.23 10.93 8.95
N PRO A 69 -0.10 10.61 10.22
CA PRO A 69 0.62 9.57 10.95
C PRO A 69 0.47 8.19 10.27
N MET A 70 -0.72 7.83 9.80
CA MET A 70 -0.94 6.58 9.07
C MET A 70 -0.09 6.49 7.80
N LEU A 71 -0.02 7.58 7.02
CA LEU A 71 0.84 7.64 5.85
C LEU A 71 2.32 7.58 6.23
N ASN A 72 2.76 8.19 7.33
CA ASN A 72 4.16 8.11 7.76
C ASN A 72 4.56 6.67 8.08
N GLU A 73 3.74 5.95 8.83
CA GLU A 73 3.94 4.53 9.14
C GLU A 73 3.97 3.68 7.87
N PHE A 74 2.99 3.88 6.98
CA PHE A 74 2.91 3.16 5.71
C PHE A 74 4.18 3.29 4.85
N TYR A 75 4.73 4.50 4.77
CA TYR A 75 5.94 4.76 4.00
C TYR A 75 7.23 4.28 4.68
N ALA A 76 7.26 4.25 6.01
CA ALA A 76 8.39 3.71 6.77
C ALA A 76 8.52 2.19 6.61
N GLU A 77 7.41 1.46 6.68
CA GLU A 77 7.37 0.00 6.57
C GLU A 77 7.75 -0.51 5.17
N GLY A 78 7.46 0.27 4.14
CA GLY A 78 7.55 -0.22 2.76
C GLY A 78 8.89 -0.04 2.06
N ASP A 79 9.98 0.36 2.74
CA ASP A 79 11.31 0.60 2.13
C ASP A 79 11.26 1.61 0.94
N TRP A 80 10.22 2.44 0.84
CA TRP A 80 9.96 3.30 -0.34
C TRP A 80 10.88 4.51 -0.43
N THR A 81 11.46 4.93 0.69
CA THR A 81 12.51 5.98 0.75
C THR A 81 13.84 5.49 0.21
N THR A 82 14.13 4.19 0.26
CA THR A 82 15.39 3.58 -0.16
C THR A 82 15.30 2.90 -1.53
N LYS A 83 14.22 2.15 -1.86
CA LYS A 83 14.09 1.45 -3.15
C LYS A 83 13.74 2.37 -4.32
N ALA A 84 12.83 3.33 -4.15
CA ALA A 84 12.48 4.29 -5.21
C ALA A 84 13.66 5.26 -5.51
N GLY A 85 14.53 5.50 -4.53
CA GLY A 85 15.80 6.21 -4.72
C GLY A 85 16.88 5.37 -5.41
N GLN A 86 16.88 4.05 -5.22
CA GLN A 86 17.83 3.14 -5.86
C GLN A 86 17.50 2.84 -7.33
N GLU A 87 16.22 2.82 -7.74
CA GLU A 87 15.85 2.71 -9.16
C GLU A 87 16.22 3.95 -9.99
N ARG A 88 16.52 5.10 -9.37
CA ARG A 88 17.08 6.26 -10.10
C ARG A 88 18.52 6.06 -10.57
N LYS A 89 19.21 5.00 -10.15
CA LYS A 89 20.63 4.75 -10.50
C LYS A 89 20.84 3.69 -11.58
N ARG A 90 19.79 3.19 -12.23
CA ARG A 90 19.91 2.14 -13.28
C ARG A 90 19.22 2.44 -14.61
N PHE A 91 18.76 3.66 -14.82
CA PHE A 91 18.37 4.18 -16.13
C PHE A 91 18.89 5.61 -16.27
#